data_AF-A0A2Z5JRV6-F1
#
_entry.id   AF-A0A2Z5JRV6-F1
#
_cell.length_a   1.000
_cell.length_b   1.000
_cell.length_c   1.000
_cell.angle_alpha   90.00
_cell.angle_beta   90.00
_cell.angle_gamma   90.00
#
_symmetry.space_group_name_H-M   'P 1'
#
loop_
_entity.id
_entity.type
_entity.pdbx_description
1 polymer ?
#
loop_
_entity_poly.entity_id
_entity_poly.type
_entity_poly.pdbx_seq_one_letter_code
_entity_poly.pdbx_strand_id
1 'polypeptide(L)'
;MLALIVADWLVRDLRAVEEPADLVRYWAGYYDVRLSAMPTTSANDVALLVVYVVAFFAALQSSVAATALVATGVVTLAMRLPGLWNIGEPAMSARFADDLRTRALICSFAALAAGIALVITAGAGRRPPRDFSERTPTRPGRGAGVTTFLLLGASGAVVIAWEIRQVVRFPDIFPQWYVGGDRLFQGLIGPPPGWGDAVIALLCLFAAVSALSRAVHARPFGLIAVGLLLTGGVTGVSRAVHYKMLDHFGDLPTEDQLTVVTWFFEAVVAVVVLIVLARRGSADALDGPHQGYDQGYGYPPPGVFGPPPPSQPPPGW
;
A
#
# COMPACT_ATOMS: atom_id res chain seq x y z
N MET A 1 -14.10 5.07 11.55
CA MET A 1 -13.28 5.77 12.58
C MET A 1 -11.95 6.25 12.02
N LEU A 2 -11.01 5.38 11.60
CA LEU A 2 -9.70 5.80 11.05
C LEU A 2 -9.81 6.84 9.92
N ALA A 3 -10.68 6.60 8.93
CA ALA A 3 -10.95 7.55 7.86
C ALA A 3 -11.44 8.91 8.38
N LEU A 4 -12.27 8.93 9.43
CA LEU A 4 -12.79 10.18 10.01
C LEU A 4 -11.70 10.95 10.74
N ILE A 5 -10.82 10.26 11.47
CA ILE A 5 -9.68 10.89 12.14
C ILE A 5 -8.82 11.60 11.10
N VAL A 6 -8.42 10.91 10.03
CA VAL A 6 -7.58 11.51 8.98
C VAL A 6 -8.32 12.61 8.23
N ALA A 7 -9.60 12.44 7.92
CA ALA A 7 -10.40 13.47 7.27
C ALA A 7 -10.52 14.75 8.12
N ASP A 8 -10.66 14.63 9.44
CA ASP A 8 -10.73 15.79 10.34
C ASP A 8 -9.42 16.60 10.32
N TRP A 9 -8.27 15.93 10.36
CA TRP A 9 -6.97 16.59 10.23
C TRP A 9 -6.77 17.24 8.87
N LEU A 10 -7.19 16.58 7.78
CA LEU A 10 -7.13 17.16 6.43
C LEU A 10 -8.06 18.38 6.28
N VAL A 11 -9.29 18.31 6.79
CA VAL A 11 -10.24 19.44 6.78
C VAL A 11 -9.68 20.60 7.61
N ARG A 12 -9.05 20.31 8.74
CA ARG A 12 -8.40 21.32 9.58
C ARG A 12 -7.23 22.00 8.85
N ASP A 13 -6.36 21.24 8.19
CA ASP A 13 -5.27 21.83 7.40
C ASP A 13 -5.80 22.65 6.22
N LEU A 14 -6.83 22.17 5.52
CA LEU A 14 -7.50 22.90 4.43
C LEU A 14 -8.14 24.21 4.89
N ARG A 15 -8.64 24.27 6.13
CA ARG A 15 -9.21 25.49 6.73
C ARG A 15 -8.15 26.44 7.29
N ALA A 16 -6.94 25.95 7.53
CA ALA A 16 -5.85 26.73 8.12
C ALA A 16 -5.03 27.49 7.06
N VAL A 17 -5.08 27.03 5.80
CA VAL A 17 -4.43 27.68 4.65
C VAL A 17 -5.40 28.60 3.92
N GLU A 18 -4.86 29.66 3.29
CA GLU A 18 -5.65 30.59 2.48
C GLU A 18 -6.11 29.94 1.16
N GLU A 19 -5.20 29.25 0.47
CA GLU A 19 -5.48 28.51 -0.76
C GLU A 19 -5.27 27.00 -0.57
N PRO A 20 -6.29 26.15 -0.85
CA PRO A 20 -6.14 24.70 -0.80
C PRO A 20 -5.02 24.15 -1.71
N ALA A 21 -4.72 24.85 -2.81
CA ALA A 21 -3.65 24.50 -3.72
C ALA A 21 -2.27 24.58 -3.05
N ASP A 22 -2.07 25.51 -2.12
CA ASP A 22 -0.79 25.67 -1.42
C ASP A 22 -0.50 24.51 -0.49
N LEU A 23 -1.53 23.91 0.11
CA LEU A 23 -1.37 22.69 0.89
C LEU A 23 -0.87 21.52 0.01
N VAL A 24 -1.43 21.37 -1.18
CA VAL A 24 -1.00 20.33 -2.14
C VAL A 24 0.41 20.61 -2.65
N ARG A 25 0.74 21.86 -2.98
CA ARG A 25 2.10 22.27 -3.39
C ARG A 25 3.12 22.05 -2.26
N TYR A 26 2.73 22.34 -1.02
CA TYR A 26 3.55 22.08 0.16
C TYR A 26 3.79 20.59 0.36
N TRP A 27 2.76 19.75 0.25
CA TRP A 27 2.92 18.30 0.27
C TRP A 27 3.76 17.78 -0.89
N ALA A 28 3.70 18.44 -2.04
CA ALA A 28 4.60 18.17 -3.16
C ALA A 28 6.03 18.66 -2.91
N GLY A 29 6.30 19.35 -1.80
CA GLY A 29 7.60 19.86 -1.37
C GLY A 29 8.10 21.02 -2.22
N TYR A 30 7.20 21.91 -2.62
CA TYR A 30 7.56 23.14 -3.31
C TYR A 30 8.21 24.11 -2.29
N TYR A 31 9.47 24.47 -2.52
CA TYR A 31 10.28 25.39 -1.71
C TYR A 31 9.79 26.84 -1.72
N ASP A 32 9.01 27.24 -2.73
CA ASP A 32 8.48 28.60 -2.90
C ASP A 32 7.15 28.82 -2.18
N VAL A 33 6.53 27.77 -1.65
CA VAL A 33 5.27 27.86 -0.92
C VAL A 33 5.50 28.38 0.49
N ARG A 34 4.75 29.41 0.88
CA ARG A 34 4.69 29.92 2.26
C ARG A 34 3.29 29.71 2.79
N LEU A 35 3.18 28.90 3.83
CA LEU A 35 1.90 28.63 4.46
C LEU A 35 1.67 29.59 5.63
N SER A 36 0.42 30.06 5.74
CA SER A 36 -0.08 30.85 6.88
C SER A 36 -0.04 30.06 8.19
N ALA A 37 -0.17 28.73 8.10
CA ALA A 37 -0.11 27.81 9.23
C ALA A 37 0.61 26.51 8.84
N MET A 38 1.40 25.96 9.76
CA MET A 38 2.12 24.71 9.53
C MET A 38 1.13 23.53 9.44
N PRO A 39 1.15 22.73 8.36
CA PRO A 39 0.26 21.58 8.22
C PRO A 39 0.57 20.52 9.26
N THR A 40 -0.51 19.89 9.73
CA THR A 40 -0.42 18.75 10.64
C THR A 40 -0.26 17.44 9.87
N THR A 41 -0.71 17.41 8.61
CA THR A 41 -0.73 16.24 7.73
C THR A 41 0.33 16.31 6.63
N SER A 42 0.50 15.18 5.94
CA SER A 42 1.41 14.93 4.85
C SER A 42 0.68 14.32 3.64
N ALA A 43 1.35 14.24 2.49
CA ALA A 43 0.81 13.56 1.31
C ALA A 43 0.37 12.12 1.61
N ASN A 44 1.11 11.41 2.47
CA ASN A 44 0.81 10.03 2.86
C ASN A 44 -0.51 9.91 3.63
N ASP A 45 -0.97 10.96 4.31
CA ASP A 45 -2.26 10.96 4.99
C ASP A 45 -3.43 10.89 4.00
N VAL A 46 -3.28 11.50 2.82
CA VAL A 46 -4.27 11.39 1.73
C VAL A 46 -4.35 9.95 1.22
N ALA A 47 -3.19 9.30 1.03
CA ALA A 47 -3.13 7.90 0.64
C ALA A 47 -3.77 6.98 1.69
N LEU A 48 -3.47 7.21 2.98
CA LEU A 48 -4.07 6.47 4.09
C LEU A 48 -5.58 6.67 4.17
N LEU A 49 -6.10 7.88 3.92
CA LEU A 49 -7.54 8.12 3.85
C LEU A 49 -8.19 7.24 2.78
N VAL A 50 -7.62 7.19 1.57
CA VAL A 50 -8.11 6.34 0.48
C VAL A 50 -8.08 4.87 0.89
N VAL A 51 -6.98 4.41 1.49
CA VAL A 51 -6.86 3.03 2.00
C VAL A 51 -7.96 2.72 3.02
N TYR A 52 -8.23 3.61 3.98
CA TYR A 52 -9.27 3.40 4.97
C TYR A 52 -10.68 3.34 4.38
N VAL A 53 -10.97 4.19 3.39
CA VAL A 53 -12.26 4.18 2.68
C VAL A 53 -12.42 2.89 1.88
N VAL A 54 -11.40 2.49 1.13
CA VAL A 54 -11.43 1.23 0.35
C VAL A 54 -11.54 0.02 1.26
N ALA A 55 -10.80 -0.01 2.37
CA ALA A 55 -10.88 -1.10 3.35
C ALA A 55 -12.26 -1.20 3.99
N PHE A 56 -12.91 -0.07 4.29
CA PHE A 56 -14.28 -0.04 4.77
C PHE A 56 -15.24 -0.69 3.76
N PHE A 57 -15.19 -0.28 2.49
CA PHE A 57 -16.03 -0.90 1.46
C PHE A 57 -15.69 -2.37 1.21
N ALA A 58 -14.41 -2.75 1.28
CA ALA A 58 -13.97 -4.14 1.16
C ALA A 58 -14.49 -5.01 2.31
N ALA A 59 -14.55 -4.46 3.53
CA ALA A 59 -15.12 -5.14 4.69
C ALA A 59 -16.62 -5.40 4.54
N LEU A 60 -17.36 -4.47 3.92
CA LEU A 60 -18.79 -4.63 3.62
C LEU A 60 -19.06 -5.70 2.56
N GLN A 61 -18.12 -5.97 1.65
CA GLN A 61 -18.31 -6.85 0.49
C GLN A 61 -17.90 -8.34 0.73
N SER A 62 -17.77 -8.75 2.00
CA SER A 62 -17.73 -10.13 2.54
C SER A 62 -16.62 -11.10 2.09
N SER A 63 -16.03 -11.00 0.89
CA SER A 63 -15.11 -12.05 0.38
C SER A 63 -13.62 -11.77 0.59
N VAL A 64 -13.23 -10.52 0.85
CA VAL A 64 -11.80 -10.12 1.02
C VAL A 64 -11.58 -9.34 2.33
N ALA A 65 -12.59 -9.28 3.18
CA ALA A 65 -12.61 -8.45 4.38
C ALA A 65 -11.41 -8.73 5.30
N ALA A 66 -11.12 -10.00 5.60
CA ALA A 66 -10.07 -10.33 6.57
C ALA A 66 -8.66 -9.87 6.15
N THR A 67 -8.24 -10.12 4.91
CA THR A 67 -6.89 -9.75 4.48
C THR A 67 -6.74 -8.24 4.25
N ALA A 68 -7.80 -7.57 3.79
CA ALA A 68 -7.84 -6.11 3.71
C ALA A 68 -7.75 -5.47 5.10
N LEU A 69 -8.55 -5.94 6.07
CA LEU A 69 -8.53 -5.45 7.45
C LEU A 69 -7.16 -5.66 8.11
N VAL A 70 -6.52 -6.83 7.94
CA VAL A 70 -5.16 -7.07 8.44
C VAL A 70 -4.16 -6.11 7.81
N ALA A 71 -4.15 -5.99 6.48
CA ALA A 71 -3.19 -5.13 5.78
C ALA A 71 -3.35 -3.66 6.19
N THR A 72 -4.59 -3.16 6.23
CA THR A 72 -4.91 -1.81 6.70
C THR A 72 -4.52 -1.62 8.16
N GLY A 73 -4.81 -2.59 9.04
CA GLY A 73 -4.43 -2.53 10.45
C GLY A 73 -2.91 -2.46 10.63
N VAL A 74 -2.15 -3.35 9.98
CA VAL A 74 -0.68 -3.37 10.03
C VAL A 74 -0.08 -2.06 9.53
N VAL A 75 -0.54 -1.53 8.39
CA VAL A 75 -0.04 -0.27 7.84
C VAL A 75 -0.41 0.91 8.74
N THR A 76 -1.61 0.92 9.33
CA THR A 76 -2.02 1.94 10.31
C THR A 76 -1.08 1.95 11.50
N LEU A 77 -0.79 0.76 12.06
CA LEU A 77 0.12 0.62 13.18
C LEU A 77 1.51 1.12 12.81
N ALA A 78 2.06 0.65 11.70
CA ALA A 78 3.38 1.06 11.24
C ALA A 78 3.49 2.59 11.05
N MET A 79 2.50 3.22 10.39
CA MET A 79 2.55 4.66 10.10
C MET A 79 2.24 5.56 11.29
N ARG A 80 1.45 5.08 12.28
CA ARG A 80 1.02 5.89 13.43
C ARG A 80 1.79 5.63 14.71
N LEU A 81 2.53 4.52 14.79
CA LEU A 81 3.34 4.17 15.95
C LEU A 81 4.31 5.29 16.35
N PRO A 82 5.01 5.97 15.41
CA PRO A 82 5.90 7.06 15.77
C PRO A 82 5.22 8.26 16.43
N GLY A 83 3.91 8.44 16.26
CA GLY A 83 3.17 9.50 16.93
C GLY A 83 3.24 9.42 18.46
N LEU A 84 3.49 8.23 19.03
CA LEU A 84 3.57 8.04 20.49
C LEU A 84 4.77 8.72 21.14
N TRP A 85 5.89 8.82 20.45
CA TRP A 85 7.09 9.47 20.98
C TRP A 85 7.37 10.82 20.31
N ASN A 86 7.03 11.00 19.03
CA ASN A 86 7.37 12.22 18.29
C ASN A 86 6.53 13.44 18.66
N ILE A 87 5.25 13.27 18.96
CA ILE A 87 4.36 14.41 19.27
C ILE A 87 4.82 15.13 20.55
N GLY A 88 5.48 14.40 21.45
CA GLY A 88 6.02 14.89 22.72
C GLY A 88 7.31 15.72 22.60
N GLU A 89 8.03 15.62 21.49
CA GLU A 89 9.37 16.20 21.34
C GLU A 89 9.39 17.75 21.40
N PRO A 90 10.49 18.37 21.88
CA PRO A 90 10.63 19.83 21.95
C PRO A 90 10.45 20.55 20.61
N ALA A 91 10.91 20.00 19.49
CA ALA A 91 10.65 20.61 18.20
C ALA A 91 9.16 20.64 17.80
N MET A 92 8.33 19.72 18.31
CA MET A 92 6.89 19.79 18.09
C MET A 92 6.24 20.84 18.98
N SER A 93 6.70 21.02 20.22
CA SER A 93 6.21 22.08 21.11
C SER A 93 6.53 23.48 20.60
N ALA A 94 7.68 23.65 19.93
CA ALA A 94 8.07 24.91 19.32
C ALA A 94 7.19 25.30 18.10
N ARG A 95 6.50 24.35 17.48
CA ARG A 95 5.76 24.55 16.21
C ARG A 95 4.25 24.44 16.35
N PHE A 96 3.77 23.66 17.30
CA PHE A 96 2.35 23.36 17.46
C PHE A 96 1.91 23.63 18.89
N ALA A 97 0.75 24.27 19.03
CA ALA A 97 0.13 24.52 20.33
C ALA A 97 -0.18 23.21 21.08
N ASP A 98 -0.10 23.26 22.42
CA ASP A 98 -0.24 22.07 23.27
C ASP A 98 -1.61 21.41 23.18
N ASP A 99 -2.67 22.17 22.90
CA ASP A 99 -4.01 21.60 22.69
C ASP A 99 -4.06 20.73 21.43
N LEU A 100 -3.35 21.14 20.36
CA LEU A 100 -3.25 20.41 19.11
C LEU A 100 -2.45 19.13 19.27
N ARG A 101 -1.31 19.23 19.95
CA ARG A 101 -0.45 18.07 20.26
C ARG A 101 -1.20 17.06 21.11
N THR A 102 -1.95 17.52 22.11
CA THR A 102 -2.80 16.66 22.95
C THR A 102 -3.84 15.93 22.11
N ARG A 103 -4.56 16.63 21.22
CA ARG A 103 -5.53 16.01 20.30
C ARG A 103 -4.87 15.01 19.35
N ALA A 104 -3.69 15.35 18.82
CA ALA A 104 -2.91 14.47 17.95
C ALA A 104 -2.46 13.19 18.67
N LEU A 105 -2.04 13.30 19.92
CA LEU A 105 -1.65 12.15 20.74
C LEU A 105 -2.85 11.23 21.01
N ILE A 106 -4.00 11.80 21.39
CA ILE A 106 -5.25 11.03 21.58
C ILE A 106 -5.66 10.34 20.28
N CYS A 107 -5.60 11.05 19.15
CA CYS A 107 -5.89 10.48 17.83
C CYS A 107 -4.90 9.37 17.45
N SER A 108 -3.64 9.47 17.85
CA SER A 108 -2.62 8.43 17.62
C SER A 108 -2.95 7.17 18.40
N PHE A 109 -3.25 7.28 19.71
CA PHE A 109 -3.71 6.14 20.50
C PHE A 109 -5.00 5.52 19.94
N ALA A 110 -5.95 6.35 19.55
CA ALA A 110 -7.21 5.91 18.95
C ALA A 110 -6.97 5.17 17.61
N ALA A 111 -6.05 5.66 16.79
CA ALA A 111 -5.68 5.03 15.53
C ALA A 111 -4.95 3.70 15.73
N LEU A 112 -4.07 3.61 16.72
CA LEU A 112 -3.39 2.36 17.09
C LEU A 112 -4.37 1.33 17.63
N ALA A 113 -5.27 1.73 18.55
CA ALA A 113 -6.31 0.86 19.06
C ALA A 113 -7.23 0.35 17.94
N ALA A 114 -7.62 1.23 17.01
CA ALA A 114 -8.38 0.84 15.84
C ALA A 114 -7.59 -0.11 14.92
N GLY A 115 -6.30 0.13 14.69
CA GLY A 115 -5.43 -0.75 13.91
C GLY A 115 -5.33 -2.16 14.50
N ILE A 116 -5.14 -2.26 15.83
CA ILE A 116 -5.18 -3.54 16.56
C ILE A 116 -6.55 -4.20 16.42
N ALA A 117 -7.63 -3.43 16.61
CA ALA A 117 -8.99 -3.95 16.46
C ALA A 117 -9.25 -4.51 15.06
N LEU A 118 -8.78 -3.87 13.98
CA LEU A 118 -8.91 -4.40 12.62
C LEU A 118 -8.23 -5.78 12.49
N VAL A 119 -7.02 -5.94 13.04
CA VAL A 119 -6.28 -7.21 13.01
C VAL A 119 -7.02 -8.29 13.83
N ILE A 120 -7.51 -7.96 15.03
CA ILE A 120 -8.26 -8.88 15.88
C ILE A 120 -9.58 -9.28 15.21
N THR A 121 -10.35 -8.32 14.70
CA THR A 121 -11.62 -8.57 14.00
C THR A 121 -11.40 -9.45 12.77
N ALA A 122 -10.33 -9.22 12.02
CA ALA A 122 -9.98 -10.07 10.89
C ALA A 122 -9.61 -11.50 11.30
N GLY A 123 -8.95 -11.68 12.44
CA GLY A 123 -8.62 -12.99 13.01
C GLY A 123 -9.87 -13.73 13.52
N ALA A 124 -10.68 -13.06 14.35
CA ALA A 124 -11.91 -13.60 14.92
C ALA A 124 -12.98 -13.91 13.85
N GLY A 125 -13.01 -13.12 12.76
CA GLY A 125 -13.93 -13.32 11.65
C GLY A 125 -13.53 -14.42 10.66
N ARG A 126 -12.39 -15.11 10.86
CA ARG A 126 -12.00 -16.23 9.98
C ARG A 126 -12.94 -17.41 10.23
N ARG A 127 -13.84 -17.65 9.27
CA ARG A 127 -14.62 -18.89 9.19
C ARG A 127 -14.21 -19.70 7.95
N PRO A 128 -14.26 -21.03 8.01
CA PRO A 128 -14.19 -21.86 6.81
C PRO A 128 -15.31 -21.47 5.84
N PRO A 129 -15.08 -21.60 4.51
CA PRO A 129 -16.17 -21.52 3.55
C PRO A 129 -17.27 -22.51 3.93
N ARG A 130 -18.52 -22.05 3.97
CA ARG A 130 -19.69 -22.87 4.30
C ARG A 130 -19.97 -23.90 3.22
N ASP A 131 -19.85 -23.49 1.95
CA ASP A 131 -20.14 -24.32 0.78
C ASP A 131 -19.24 -23.95 -0.41
N PHE A 132 -19.17 -24.82 -1.42
CA PHE A 132 -18.41 -24.60 -2.67
C PHE A 132 -18.88 -23.39 -3.49
N SER A 133 -20.10 -22.88 -3.23
CA SER A 133 -20.61 -21.64 -3.83
C SER A 133 -20.11 -20.37 -3.15
N GLU A 134 -19.49 -20.46 -1.96
CA GLU A 134 -18.94 -19.30 -1.27
C GLU A 134 -17.67 -18.82 -1.98
N ARG A 135 -17.70 -17.57 -2.44
CA ARG A 135 -16.60 -16.98 -3.23
C ARG A 135 -15.37 -16.78 -2.34
N THR A 136 -14.33 -17.56 -2.58
CA THR A 136 -13.05 -17.46 -1.88
C THR A 136 -12.21 -16.28 -2.40
N PRO A 137 -11.27 -15.76 -1.57
CA PRO A 137 -10.35 -14.72 -2.00
C PRO A 137 -9.51 -15.14 -3.22
N THR A 138 -9.50 -14.30 -4.26
CA THR A 138 -8.72 -14.56 -5.48
C THR A 138 -7.22 -14.42 -5.24
N ARG A 139 -6.40 -15.36 -5.74
CA ARG A 139 -4.94 -15.27 -5.74
C ARG A 139 -4.42 -14.50 -6.95
N PRO A 140 -3.23 -13.88 -6.88
CA PRO A 140 -2.58 -13.32 -8.06
C PRO A 140 -2.29 -14.42 -9.09
N GLY A 141 -2.62 -14.17 -10.36
CA GLY A 141 -2.19 -15.05 -11.47
C GLY A 141 -0.67 -15.05 -11.64
N ARG A 142 -0.09 -16.07 -12.29
CA ARG A 142 1.38 -16.25 -12.39
C ARG A 142 2.09 -15.02 -12.97
N GLY A 143 1.59 -14.45 -14.07
CA GLY A 143 2.15 -13.24 -14.67
C GLY A 143 2.02 -12.01 -13.77
N ALA A 144 0.88 -11.86 -13.08
CA ALA A 144 0.66 -10.78 -12.13
C ALA A 144 1.60 -10.87 -10.93
N GLY A 145 1.81 -12.08 -10.40
CA GLY A 145 2.73 -12.34 -9.29
C GLY A 145 4.17 -11.98 -9.63
N VAL A 146 4.67 -12.44 -10.79
CA VAL A 146 6.05 -12.13 -11.25
C VAL A 146 6.22 -10.64 -11.51
N THR A 147 5.26 -10.00 -12.19
CA THR A 147 5.32 -8.55 -12.46
C THR A 147 5.35 -7.74 -11.17
N THR A 148 4.48 -8.09 -10.22
CA THR A 148 4.43 -7.44 -8.90
C THR A 148 5.73 -7.65 -8.14
N PHE A 149 6.28 -8.87 -8.15
CA PHE A 149 7.55 -9.18 -7.50
C PHE A 149 8.70 -8.33 -8.05
N LEU A 150 8.84 -8.26 -9.37
CA LEU A 150 9.92 -7.51 -10.00
C LEU A 150 9.79 -6.01 -9.75
N LEU A 151 8.59 -5.44 -9.97
CA LEU A 151 8.40 -4.00 -9.89
C LEU A 151 8.40 -3.47 -8.44
N LEU A 152 7.68 -4.12 -7.52
CA LEU A 152 7.72 -3.74 -6.10
C LEU A 152 9.05 -4.11 -5.45
N GLY A 153 9.66 -5.23 -5.84
CA GLY A 153 11.00 -5.60 -5.37
C GLY A 153 12.05 -4.56 -5.76
N ALA A 154 12.04 -4.13 -7.03
CA ALA A 154 12.92 -3.06 -7.51
C ALA A 154 12.64 -1.73 -6.81
N SER A 155 11.37 -1.34 -6.63
CA SER A 155 11.02 -0.10 -5.92
C SER A 155 11.47 -0.13 -4.46
N GLY A 156 11.22 -1.23 -3.74
CA GLY A 156 11.72 -1.40 -2.38
C GLY A 156 13.24 -1.32 -2.29
N ALA A 157 13.96 -1.89 -3.26
CA ALA A 157 15.42 -1.80 -3.33
C ALA A 157 15.91 -0.36 -3.60
N VAL A 158 15.22 0.39 -4.48
CA VAL A 158 15.54 1.79 -4.78
C VAL A 158 15.32 2.68 -3.55
N VAL A 159 14.21 2.52 -2.83
CA VAL A 159 13.95 3.26 -1.59
C VAL A 159 15.05 2.95 -0.55
N ILE A 160 15.43 1.68 -0.39
CA ILE A 160 16.52 1.29 0.51
C ILE A 160 17.86 1.90 0.07
N ALA A 161 18.15 1.94 -1.23
CA ALA A 161 19.38 2.55 -1.74
C ALA A 161 19.44 4.06 -1.44
N TRP A 162 18.32 4.77 -1.57
CA TRP A 162 18.21 6.17 -1.17
C TRP A 162 18.40 6.35 0.33
N GLU A 163 17.82 5.49 1.17
CA GLU A 163 18.03 5.52 2.61
C GLU A 163 19.49 5.28 3.00
N ILE A 164 20.16 4.30 2.39
CA ILE A 164 21.60 4.06 2.57
C ILE A 164 22.40 5.30 2.17
N ARG A 165 22.04 5.94 1.04
CA ARG A 165 22.67 7.17 0.58
C ARG A 165 22.48 8.31 1.59
N GLN A 166 21.30 8.47 2.17
CA GLN A 166 21.03 9.48 3.21
C GLN A 166 21.89 9.25 4.46
N VAL A 167 22.03 8.00 4.92
CA VAL A 167 22.91 7.64 6.06
C VAL A 167 24.33 8.12 5.83
N VAL A 168 24.86 7.83 4.64
CA VAL A 168 26.25 8.15 4.28
C VAL A 168 26.44 9.66 4.11
N ARG A 169 25.43 10.36 3.58
CA ARG A 169 25.51 11.80 3.31
C ARG A 169 25.33 12.66 4.57
N PHE A 170 24.47 12.22 5.50
CA PHE A 170 24.08 12.99 6.69
C PHE A 170 24.09 12.14 7.97
N PRO A 171 25.26 11.61 8.40
CA PRO A 171 25.34 10.71 9.55
C PRO A 171 24.83 11.34 10.86
N ASP A 172 24.98 12.66 11.03
CA ASP A 172 24.58 13.37 12.24
C ASP A 172 23.06 13.53 12.41
N ILE A 173 22.30 13.41 11.31
CA ILE A 173 20.84 13.58 11.29
C ILE A 173 20.15 12.20 11.26
N PHE A 174 20.87 11.16 10.86
CA PHE A 174 20.33 9.83 10.61
C PHE A 174 19.51 9.23 11.78
N PRO A 175 19.95 9.29 13.06
CA PRO A 175 19.12 8.77 14.14
C PRO A 175 17.77 9.49 14.25
N GLN A 176 17.79 10.81 14.05
CA GLN A 176 16.59 11.64 14.08
C GLN A 176 15.70 11.37 12.87
N TRP A 177 16.27 11.04 11.70
CA TRP A 177 15.53 10.68 10.47
C TRP A 177 14.52 9.54 10.67
N TYR A 178 14.85 8.57 11.54
CA TYR A 178 14.01 7.40 11.83
C TYR A 178 13.18 7.53 13.09
N VAL A 179 13.79 8.02 14.17
CA VAL A 179 13.12 8.08 15.48
C VAL A 179 12.40 9.41 15.65
N GLY A 180 12.68 10.40 14.82
CA GLY A 180 12.27 11.79 15.01
C GLY A 180 13.28 12.58 15.84
N GLY A 181 13.15 13.90 15.81
CA GLY A 181 14.03 14.80 16.55
C GLY A 181 13.97 16.24 16.06
N ASP A 182 14.79 17.09 16.68
CA ASP A 182 14.58 18.53 16.58
C ASP A 182 14.85 19.13 15.20
N ARG A 183 15.66 18.45 14.39
CA ARG A 183 16.13 18.96 13.10
C ARG A 183 15.22 18.61 11.94
N LEU A 184 14.14 17.85 12.17
CA LEU A 184 13.23 17.43 11.11
C LEU A 184 12.03 18.34 10.99
N PHE A 185 11.69 18.72 9.76
CA PHE A 185 10.44 19.39 9.43
C PHE A 185 9.44 18.35 8.91
N GLN A 186 8.46 18.00 9.75
CA GLN A 186 7.42 17.03 9.42
C GLN A 186 6.06 17.52 9.94
N GLY A 187 4.98 16.99 9.36
CA GLY A 187 3.63 17.21 9.88
C GLY A 187 3.45 16.57 11.26
N LEU A 188 2.59 17.18 12.08
CA LEU A 188 2.33 16.76 13.46
C LEU A 188 1.92 15.29 13.61
N ILE A 189 1.13 14.74 12.67
CA ILE A 189 0.64 13.36 12.73
C ILE A 189 1.38 12.40 11.80
N GLY A 190 2.32 12.92 10.99
CA GLY A 190 3.12 12.14 10.06
C GLY A 190 4.24 11.38 10.76
N PRO A 191 4.64 10.19 10.26
CA PRO A 191 5.84 9.53 10.75
C PRO A 191 7.10 10.34 10.39
N PRO A 192 8.22 10.13 11.10
CA PRO A 192 9.53 10.52 10.62
C PRO A 192 9.77 10.07 9.19
N PRO A 193 10.40 10.90 8.33
CA PRO A 193 10.58 10.56 6.93
C PRO A 193 11.23 9.18 6.70
N GLY A 194 12.36 8.90 7.36
CA GLY A 194 13.05 7.62 7.23
C GLY A 194 12.26 6.43 7.75
N TRP A 195 11.46 6.64 8.79
CA TRP A 195 10.51 5.62 9.24
C TRP A 195 9.45 5.34 8.19
N GLY A 196 8.85 6.39 7.61
CA GLY A 196 7.88 6.28 6.53
C GLY A 196 8.45 5.52 5.33
N ASP A 197 9.65 5.89 4.90
CA ASP A 197 10.34 5.28 3.76
C ASP A 197 10.70 3.82 4.04
N ALA A 198 11.17 3.50 5.26
CA ALA A 198 11.41 2.11 5.67
C ALA A 198 10.12 1.28 5.69
N VAL A 199 9.01 1.83 6.17
CA VAL A 199 7.70 1.15 6.13
C VAL A 199 7.28 0.90 4.69
N ILE A 200 7.42 1.87 3.79
CA ILE A 200 7.10 1.72 2.37
C ILE A 200 7.99 0.65 1.72
N ALA A 201 9.31 0.67 1.98
CA ALA A 201 10.24 -0.32 1.46
C ALA A 201 9.89 -1.74 1.93
N LEU A 202 9.67 -1.93 3.24
CA LEU A 202 9.29 -3.22 3.82
C LEU A 202 7.95 -3.70 3.26
N LEU A 203 6.99 -2.80 3.08
CA LEU A 203 5.69 -3.10 2.50
C LEU A 203 5.82 -3.55 1.03
N CYS A 204 6.66 -2.89 0.25
CA CYS A 204 6.96 -3.27 -1.14
C CYS A 204 7.61 -4.64 -1.23
N LEU A 205 8.64 -4.90 -0.41
CA LEU A 205 9.34 -6.19 -0.39
C LEU A 205 8.43 -7.33 0.10
N PHE A 206 7.65 -7.08 1.15
CA PHE A 206 6.68 -8.05 1.65
C PHE A 206 5.64 -8.38 0.57
N ALA A 207 5.03 -7.35 -0.04
CA ALA A 207 4.07 -7.55 -1.12
C ALA A 207 4.69 -8.26 -2.34
N ALA A 208 5.93 -7.96 -2.69
CA ALA A 208 6.67 -8.62 -3.76
C ALA A 208 6.82 -10.13 -3.51
N VAL A 209 7.33 -10.51 -2.34
CA VAL A 209 7.53 -11.93 -1.96
C VAL A 209 6.19 -12.66 -1.81
N SER A 210 5.18 -12.01 -1.22
CA SER A 210 3.82 -12.54 -1.14
C SER A 210 3.19 -12.74 -2.52
N ALA A 211 3.46 -11.85 -3.48
CA ALA A 211 2.94 -11.98 -4.84
C ALA A 211 3.64 -13.13 -5.60
N LEU A 212 4.95 -13.30 -5.42
CA LEU A 212 5.71 -14.41 -5.99
C LEU A 212 5.21 -15.77 -5.48
N SER A 213 4.93 -15.85 -4.17
CA SER A 213 4.33 -17.03 -3.53
C SER A 213 2.82 -17.20 -3.81
N ARG A 214 2.21 -16.26 -4.55
CA ARG A 214 0.76 -16.23 -4.86
C ARG A 214 -0.12 -16.26 -3.61
N ALA A 215 0.34 -15.62 -2.54
CA ALA A 215 -0.40 -15.53 -1.30
C ALA A 215 -1.63 -14.64 -1.45
N VAL A 216 -2.73 -15.01 -0.79
CA VAL A 216 -4.00 -14.27 -0.81
C VAL A 216 -3.84 -12.82 -0.31
N HIS A 217 -2.95 -12.61 0.66
CA HIS A 217 -2.68 -11.29 1.22
C HIS A 217 -1.77 -10.41 0.34
N ALA A 218 -1.18 -10.94 -0.73
CA ALA A 218 -0.33 -10.16 -1.63
C ALA A 218 -1.07 -8.97 -2.24
N ARG A 219 -2.36 -9.16 -2.57
CA ARG A 219 -3.19 -8.14 -3.20
C ARG A 219 -3.44 -6.92 -2.30
N PRO A 220 -4.01 -7.05 -1.08
CA PRO A 220 -4.25 -5.88 -0.23
C PRO A 220 -2.95 -5.18 0.18
N PHE A 221 -1.89 -5.92 0.54
CA PHE A 221 -0.60 -5.31 0.88
C PHE A 221 0.03 -4.60 -0.33
N GLY A 222 -0.01 -5.22 -1.52
CA GLY A 222 0.49 -4.61 -2.76
C GLY A 222 -0.30 -3.37 -3.18
N LEU A 223 -1.63 -3.37 -3.04
CA LEU A 223 -2.47 -2.20 -3.35
C LEU A 223 -2.20 -1.02 -2.40
N ILE A 224 -1.94 -1.30 -1.12
CA ILE A 224 -1.55 -0.24 -0.17
C ILE A 224 -0.15 0.28 -0.51
N ALA A 225 0.80 -0.63 -0.82
CA ALA A 225 2.17 -0.27 -1.22
C ALA A 225 2.18 0.70 -2.40
N VAL A 226 1.46 0.36 -3.48
CA VAL A 226 1.40 1.22 -4.68
C VAL A 226 0.63 2.52 -4.42
N GLY A 227 -0.35 2.54 -3.51
CA GLY A 227 -1.03 3.78 -3.15
C GLY A 227 -0.08 4.79 -2.50
N LEU A 228 0.78 4.31 -1.60
CA LEU A 228 1.81 5.12 -0.96
C LEU A 228 2.90 5.54 -1.97
N LEU A 229 3.44 4.61 -2.76
CA LEU A 229 4.42 4.91 -3.80
C LEU A 229 3.88 5.89 -4.85
N LEU A 230 2.63 5.74 -5.29
CA LEU A 230 2.02 6.65 -6.25
C LEU A 230 1.97 8.08 -5.72
N THR A 231 1.72 8.25 -4.42
CA THR A 231 1.69 9.56 -3.78
C THR A 231 3.08 10.21 -3.83
N GLY A 232 4.14 9.46 -3.49
CA GLY A 232 5.52 9.93 -3.62
C GLY A 232 5.92 10.24 -5.07
N GLY A 233 5.63 9.33 -5.99
CA GLY A 233 5.93 9.51 -7.41
C GLY A 233 5.20 10.70 -8.03
N VAL A 234 3.90 10.87 -7.76
CA VAL A 234 3.10 12.00 -8.29
C VAL A 234 3.57 13.32 -7.71
N THR A 235 3.85 13.40 -6.41
CA THR A 235 4.38 14.62 -5.79
C THR A 235 5.77 14.98 -6.33
N GLY A 236 6.65 13.99 -6.50
CA GLY A 236 7.96 14.16 -7.11
C GLY A 236 7.90 14.61 -8.58
N VAL A 237 7.07 13.96 -9.40
CA VAL A 237 6.85 14.36 -10.80
C VAL A 237 6.29 15.78 -10.89
N SER A 238 5.31 16.12 -10.04
CA SER A 238 4.77 17.48 -9.95
C SER A 238 5.87 18.49 -9.65
N ARG A 239 6.76 18.18 -8.69
CA ARG A 239 7.92 19.01 -8.35
C ARG A 239 8.89 19.17 -9.52
N ALA A 240 9.21 18.08 -10.22
CA ALA A 240 10.11 18.10 -11.37
C ALA A 240 9.57 18.98 -12.50
N VAL A 241 8.26 18.94 -12.74
CA VAL A 241 7.58 19.80 -13.72
C VAL A 241 7.58 21.26 -13.27
N HIS A 242 7.22 21.54 -12.01
CA HIS A 242 7.15 22.91 -11.48
C HIS A 242 8.50 23.62 -11.53
N TYR A 243 9.58 22.95 -11.14
CA TYR A 243 10.92 23.51 -11.17
C TYR A 243 11.65 23.34 -12.50
N LYS A 244 10.96 22.91 -13.57
CA LYS A 244 11.55 22.74 -14.91
C LYS A 244 12.81 21.88 -14.90
N MET A 245 12.84 20.88 -14.02
CA MET A 245 13.98 19.96 -13.88
C MET A 245 14.17 19.12 -15.14
N LEU A 246 13.11 18.88 -15.90
CA LEU A 246 13.16 18.15 -17.17
C LEU A 246 13.81 18.96 -18.29
N ASP A 247 13.58 20.28 -18.33
CA ASP A 247 14.14 21.17 -19.36
C ASP A 247 15.66 21.26 -19.24
N HIS A 248 16.18 21.16 -18.01
CA HIS A 248 17.61 21.26 -17.70
C HIS A 248 18.18 19.93 -17.18
N PHE A 249 17.54 18.81 -17.50
CA PHE A 249 17.88 17.51 -16.89
C PHE A 249 19.36 17.15 -17.05
N GLY A 250 19.93 17.43 -18.22
CA GLY A 250 21.35 17.17 -18.50
C GLY A 250 22.33 18.02 -17.68
N ASP A 251 21.87 19.19 -17.20
CA ASP A 251 22.68 20.14 -16.44
C ASP A 251 22.56 19.92 -14.92
N LEU A 252 21.60 19.11 -14.47
CA LEU A 252 21.42 18.77 -13.07
C LEU A 252 22.59 17.93 -12.53
N PRO A 253 22.96 18.10 -11.25
CA PRO A 253 23.82 17.15 -10.56
C PRO A 253 23.28 15.72 -10.69
N THR A 254 24.17 14.72 -10.78
CA THR A 254 23.78 13.31 -10.98
C THR A 254 22.79 12.80 -9.93
N GLU A 255 22.90 13.28 -8.68
CA GLU A 255 21.97 12.90 -7.61
C GLU A 255 20.55 13.44 -7.88
N ASP A 256 20.42 14.65 -8.41
CA ASP A 256 19.12 15.24 -8.76
C ASP A 256 18.53 14.55 -10.01
N GLN A 257 19.38 14.18 -10.98
CA GLN A 257 18.96 13.36 -12.13
C GLN A 257 18.38 12.01 -11.67
N LEU A 258 19.09 11.31 -10.79
CA LEU A 258 18.63 10.04 -10.22
C LEU A 258 17.35 10.22 -9.41
N THR A 259 17.23 11.32 -8.67
CA THR A 259 16.02 11.65 -7.90
C THR A 259 14.81 11.81 -8.83
N VAL A 260 14.95 12.60 -9.89
CA VAL A 260 13.89 12.80 -10.89
C VAL A 260 13.50 11.47 -11.54
N VAL A 261 14.48 10.70 -12.02
CA VAL A 261 14.22 9.38 -12.63
C VAL A 261 13.52 8.44 -11.66
N THR A 262 13.90 8.47 -10.37
CA THR A 262 13.25 7.67 -9.32
C THR A 262 11.77 8.01 -9.20
N TRP A 263 11.41 9.30 -9.14
CA TRP A 263 10.00 9.70 -9.04
C TRP A 263 9.14 9.20 -10.22
N PHE A 264 9.68 9.29 -11.44
CA PHE A 264 8.99 8.75 -12.62
C PHE A 264 8.90 7.22 -12.57
N PHE A 265 9.98 6.55 -12.19
CA PHE A 265 10.01 5.10 -12.04
C PHE A 265 8.95 4.61 -11.04
N GLU A 266 8.88 5.22 -9.86
CA GLU A 266 7.91 4.87 -8.82
C GLU A 266 6.46 5.12 -9.27
N ALA A 267 6.19 6.25 -9.94
CA ALA A 267 4.87 6.55 -10.48
C ALA A 267 4.43 5.50 -11.51
N VAL A 268 5.33 5.13 -12.45
CA VAL A 268 5.05 4.10 -13.46
C VAL A 268 4.85 2.74 -12.82
N VAL A 269 5.73 2.33 -11.91
CA VAL A 269 5.60 1.07 -11.16
C VAL A 269 4.27 1.01 -10.44
N ALA A 270 3.92 2.07 -9.71
CA ALA A 270 2.69 2.11 -8.93
C ALA A 270 1.45 1.95 -9.83
N VAL A 271 1.40 2.65 -10.97
CA VAL A 271 0.30 2.52 -11.95
C VAL A 271 0.24 1.11 -12.54
N VAL A 272 1.36 0.54 -12.98
CA VAL A 272 1.41 -0.79 -13.59
C VAL A 272 0.97 -1.86 -12.59
N VAL A 273 1.52 -1.84 -11.37
CA VAL A 273 1.17 -2.81 -10.34
C VAL A 273 -0.27 -2.63 -9.86
N LEU A 274 -0.76 -1.39 -9.76
CA LEU A 274 -2.18 -1.11 -9.48
C LEU A 274 -3.07 -1.78 -10.55
N ILE A 275 -2.79 -1.62 -11.84
CA ILE A 275 -3.55 -2.25 -12.92
C ILE A 275 -3.49 -3.77 -12.81
N VAL A 276 -2.30 -4.32 -12.61
CA VAL A 276 -2.07 -5.77 -12.53
C VAL A 276 -2.79 -6.40 -11.34
N LEU A 277 -2.79 -5.75 -10.17
CA LEU A 277 -3.47 -6.23 -8.96
C LEU A 277 -4.95 -5.84 -8.90
N ALA A 278 -5.39 -4.82 -9.64
CA ALA A 278 -6.81 -4.46 -9.76
C ALA A 278 -7.59 -5.53 -10.55
N ARG A 279 -6.96 -6.16 -11.55
CA ARG A 279 -7.55 -7.28 -12.27
C ARG A 279 -7.75 -8.45 -11.32
N ARG A 280 -8.98 -8.97 -11.23
CA ARG A 280 -9.25 -10.20 -10.47
C ARG A 280 -8.40 -11.31 -11.10
N GLY A 281 -7.53 -11.92 -10.29
CA GLY A 281 -6.83 -13.14 -10.71
C GLY A 281 -7.85 -14.20 -11.07
N SER A 282 -7.42 -15.20 -11.85
CA SER A 282 -8.20 -16.42 -12.06
C SER A 282 -8.68 -16.89 -10.68
N ALA A 283 -10.00 -16.92 -10.48
CA ALA A 283 -10.55 -17.77 -9.43
C ALA A 283 -9.84 -19.11 -9.63
N ASP A 284 -9.34 -19.72 -8.55
CA ASP A 284 -8.89 -21.09 -8.63
C ASP A 284 -10.02 -21.81 -9.37
N ALA A 285 -9.77 -22.18 -10.64
CA ALA A 285 -10.68 -23.08 -11.33
C ALA A 285 -10.78 -24.19 -10.32
N LEU A 286 -12.00 -24.46 -9.83
CA LEU A 286 -12.25 -25.61 -8.97
C LEU A 286 -11.41 -26.71 -9.60
N ASP A 287 -10.33 -27.11 -8.92
CA ASP A 287 -9.69 -28.36 -9.24
C ASP A 287 -10.86 -29.30 -9.08
N GLY A 288 -11.43 -29.69 -10.23
CA GLY A 288 -12.50 -30.66 -10.27
C GLY A 288 -12.01 -31.81 -9.41
N PRO A 289 -12.90 -32.42 -8.62
CA PRO A 289 -12.49 -33.52 -7.74
C PRO A 289 -11.64 -34.44 -8.58
N HIS A 290 -10.39 -34.65 -8.13
CA HIS A 290 -9.33 -35.32 -8.87
C HIS A 290 -9.90 -36.37 -9.84
N GLN A 291 -9.93 -36.04 -11.13
CA GLN A 291 -9.86 -37.05 -12.18
C GLN A 291 -8.44 -37.60 -12.13
N GLY A 292 -8.26 -38.57 -11.24
CA GLY A 292 -6.97 -39.13 -10.89
C GLY A 292 -7.10 -40.47 -10.17
N TYR A 293 -8.07 -41.29 -10.59
CA TYR A 293 -7.89 -42.74 -10.61
C TYR A 293 -8.20 -43.19 -12.03
N ASP A 294 -7.14 -43.25 -12.84
CA ASP A 294 -7.02 -44.18 -13.95
C ASP A 294 -7.22 -45.61 -13.42
N GLN A 295 -8.46 -46.09 -13.43
CA GLN A 295 -8.77 -47.48 -13.78
C GLN A 295 -10.13 -47.52 -14.50
N GLY A 296 -10.04 -47.67 -15.83
CA GLY A 296 -11.06 -48.33 -16.64
C GLY A 296 -12.37 -47.57 -16.85
N TYR A 297 -12.44 -46.80 -17.92
CA TYR A 297 -13.46 -46.87 -18.98
C TYR A 297 -13.35 -45.56 -19.78
N GLY A 298 -12.66 -45.63 -20.92
CA GLY A 298 -12.45 -44.50 -21.80
C GLY A 298 -13.77 -43.99 -22.38
N TYR A 299 -14.09 -42.72 -22.13
CA TYR A 299 -14.97 -41.97 -23.00
C TYR A 299 -14.20 -41.63 -24.28
N PRO A 300 -14.66 -42.05 -25.47
CA PRO A 300 -13.94 -41.74 -26.70
C PRO A 300 -14.06 -40.25 -27.04
N PRO A 301 -13.05 -39.67 -27.72
CA PRO A 301 -13.10 -38.31 -28.24
C PRO A 301 -14.34 -38.09 -29.13
N PRO A 302 -14.96 -36.90 -29.12
CA PRO A 302 -16.10 -36.61 -29.98
C PRO A 302 -15.63 -36.62 -31.46
N GLY A 303 -16.03 -37.64 -32.22
CA GLY A 303 -15.74 -37.70 -33.66
C GLY A 303 -15.60 -39.08 -34.29
N VAL A 304 -15.60 -40.17 -33.52
CA VAL A 304 -15.49 -41.53 -34.09
C VAL A 304 -16.73 -42.35 -33.73
N PHE A 305 -17.68 -42.44 -34.66
CA PHE A 305 -18.79 -43.40 -34.57
C PHE A 305 -18.23 -44.81 -34.79
N GLY A 306 -18.08 -45.57 -33.71
CA GLY A 306 -17.89 -47.01 -33.78
C GLY A 306 -19.18 -47.72 -34.23
N PRO A 307 -19.09 -48.94 -34.79
CA PRO A 307 -20.26 -49.69 -35.22
C PRO A 307 -21.23 -49.96 -34.05
N PRO A 308 -22.55 -49.98 -34.31
CA PRO A 308 -23.55 -50.13 -33.26
C PRO A 308 -23.38 -51.45 -32.49
N PRO A 309 -23.62 -51.47 -31.17
CA PRO A 309 -23.51 -52.67 -30.37
C PRO A 309 -24.50 -53.75 -30.84
N PRO A 310 -24.13 -55.05 -30.75
CA PRO A 310 -25.02 -56.14 -31.15
C PRO A 310 -26.28 -56.14 -30.28
N SER A 311 -27.43 -56.26 -30.95
CA SER A 311 -28.77 -56.11 -30.39
C SER A 311 -29.27 -57.33 -29.59
N GLN A 312 -28.39 -58.21 -29.12
CA GLN A 312 -28.79 -59.39 -28.36
C GLN A 312 -27.87 -59.62 -27.14
N PRO A 313 -28.43 -59.66 -25.92
CA PRO A 313 -27.68 -60.15 -24.76
C PRO A 313 -27.41 -61.67 -24.91
N PRO A 314 -26.29 -62.18 -24.39
CA PRO A 314 -25.99 -63.60 -24.42
C PRO A 314 -27.03 -64.40 -23.60
N PRO A 315 -27.43 -65.60 -24.06
CA PRO A 315 -28.40 -66.42 -23.32
C PRO A 315 -27.81 -66.86 -21.97
N GLY A 316 -28.48 -66.53 -20.87
CA GLY A 316 -28.22 -67.15 -19.55
C GLY A 316 -27.77 -66.25 -18.39
N TRP A 317 -28.08 -64.95 -18.43
CA TRP A 317 -28.06 -64.09 -17.23
C TRP A 317 -29.48 -63.77 -16.77
#